data_AF-A0A7V8Z869-F1
#
_entry.id   AF-A0A7V8Z869-F1
#
_cell.length_a   1.000
_cell.length_b   1.000
_cell.length_c   1.000
_cell.angle_alpha   90.00
_cell.angle_beta   90.00
_cell.angle_gamma   90.00
#
_symmetry.space_group_name_H-M   'P 1'
#
loop_
_entity.id
_entity.type
_entity.pdbx_description
1 polymer ?
#
loop_
_entity_poly.entity_id
_entity_poly.type
_entity_poly.pdbx_seq_one_letter_code
_entity_poly.pdbx_strand_id
1 'polypeptide(L)'
;MSHDSAKDDSQLNVSDVEDVLQMPLLMKLGMWFASVFAIGAIVLLSLAASGLVRPLWIGNQVVETKVWLRIAGPLFLLTSVLMAGIAYGFRTRKAWSRHLVMIMWAAIGLYGLILGAAGDVPRELAWRALIESVVFGSVAAWYFYVKTNVVEYFRALNARKESSF
;
A
#
# COMPACT_ATOMS: atom_id res chain seq x y z
N MET A 1 21.80 -47.81 2.30
CA MET A 1 20.71 -47.28 1.44
C MET A 1 19.64 -46.47 2.19
N SER A 2 19.41 -46.70 3.48
CA SER A 2 18.42 -45.92 4.28
C SER A 2 18.86 -44.51 4.70
N HIS A 3 20.14 -44.15 4.56
CA HIS A 3 20.68 -42.90 5.11
C HIS A 3 20.61 -41.71 4.14
N ASP A 4 20.39 -41.96 2.84
CA ASP A 4 20.23 -40.92 1.82
C ASP A 4 18.79 -40.39 1.75
N SER A 5 17.78 -41.24 1.92
CA SER A 5 16.36 -40.85 1.85
C SER A 5 16.00 -39.78 2.89
N ALA A 6 16.48 -39.92 4.14
CA ALA A 6 16.18 -38.97 5.20
C ALA A 6 16.84 -37.59 4.99
N LYS A 7 17.98 -37.54 4.28
CA LYS A 7 18.64 -36.29 3.93
C LYS A 7 17.89 -35.58 2.79
N ASP A 8 17.45 -36.33 1.80
CA ASP A 8 16.69 -35.83 0.65
C ASP A 8 15.34 -35.24 1.09
N ASP A 9 14.59 -35.95 1.94
CA ASP A 9 13.32 -35.48 2.50
C ASP A 9 13.48 -34.21 3.35
N SER A 10 14.59 -34.09 4.09
CA SER A 10 14.88 -32.89 4.88
C SER A 10 15.29 -31.69 4.01
N GLN A 11 16.01 -31.93 2.92
CA GLN A 11 16.44 -30.89 1.98
C GLN A 11 15.26 -30.36 1.16
N LEU A 12 14.41 -31.25 0.66
CA LEU A 12 13.17 -30.91 -0.05
C LEU A 12 12.25 -30.03 0.79
N ASN A 13 12.09 -30.36 2.07
CA ASN A 13 11.22 -29.59 2.97
C ASN A 13 11.80 -28.21 3.31
N VAL A 14 13.13 -28.08 3.38
CA VAL A 14 13.79 -26.78 3.61
C VAL A 14 13.69 -25.88 2.37
N SER A 15 13.91 -26.42 1.17
CA SER A 15 13.77 -25.65 -0.08
C SER A 15 12.34 -25.18 -0.30
N ASP A 16 11.34 -26.03 -0.04
CA ASP A 16 9.93 -25.68 -0.20
C ASP A 16 9.52 -24.56 0.76
N VAL A 17 10.01 -24.60 2.01
CA VAL A 17 9.75 -23.53 3.00
C VAL A 17 10.46 -22.24 2.63
N GLU A 18 11.69 -22.30 2.11
CA GLU A 18 12.43 -21.13 1.65
C GLU A 18 11.78 -20.47 0.44
N ASP A 19 11.23 -21.26 -0.50
CA ASP A 19 10.49 -20.77 -1.66
C ASP A 19 9.18 -20.09 -1.25
N VAL A 20 8.45 -20.63 -0.26
CA VAL A 20 7.26 -19.97 0.30
C VAL A 20 7.61 -18.67 1.05
N LEU A 21 8.80 -18.57 1.64
CA LEU A 21 9.28 -17.37 2.35
C LEU A 21 9.88 -16.30 1.41
N GLN A 22 10.00 -16.59 0.12
CA GLN A 22 10.37 -15.58 -0.86
C GLN A 22 9.22 -14.59 -1.06
N MET A 23 9.54 -13.30 -0.87
CA MET A 23 8.54 -12.25 -1.06
C MET A 23 8.04 -12.25 -2.52
N PRO A 24 6.72 -12.34 -2.75
CA PRO A 24 6.15 -12.29 -4.09
C PRO A 24 6.58 -11.02 -4.84
N LEU A 25 6.85 -11.17 -6.14
CA LEU A 25 7.35 -10.07 -6.99
C LEU A 25 6.45 -8.83 -6.94
N LEU A 26 5.12 -9.01 -6.93
CA LEU A 26 4.18 -7.91 -6.86
C LEU A 26 4.25 -7.15 -5.51
N MET A 27 4.59 -7.83 -4.41
CA MET A 27 4.83 -7.17 -3.12
C MET A 27 6.15 -6.40 -3.11
N LYS A 28 7.19 -6.90 -3.78
CA LYS A 28 8.45 -6.16 -3.98
C LYS A 28 8.22 -4.90 -4.80
N LEU A 29 7.47 -4.99 -5.90
CA LEU A 29 7.08 -3.84 -6.71
C LEU A 29 6.23 -2.85 -5.90
N GLY A 30 5.23 -3.35 -5.17
CA GLY A 30 4.39 -2.53 -4.29
C GLY A 30 5.19 -1.82 -3.20
N MET A 31 6.20 -2.46 -2.61
CA MET A 31 7.10 -1.86 -1.63
C MET A 31 7.91 -0.70 -2.22
N TRP A 32 8.51 -0.91 -3.40
CA TRP A 32 9.27 0.13 -4.10
C TRP A 32 8.37 1.30 -4.49
N PHE A 33 7.21 1.01 -5.08
CA PHE A 33 6.22 2.01 -5.44
C PHE A 33 5.78 2.83 -4.21
N ALA A 34 5.43 2.16 -3.11
CA ALA A 34 5.02 2.83 -1.87
C ALA A 34 6.14 3.71 -1.29
N SER A 35 7.40 3.26 -1.36
CA SER A 35 8.55 4.03 -0.90
C SER A 35 8.75 5.30 -1.73
N VAL A 36 8.74 5.17 -3.06
CA VAL A 36 8.90 6.30 -3.99
C VAL A 36 7.74 7.27 -3.85
N PHE A 37 6.51 6.77 -3.74
CA PHE A 37 5.33 7.60 -3.54
C PHE A 37 5.42 8.40 -2.25
N ALA A 38 5.75 7.75 -1.12
CA ALA A 38 5.83 8.43 0.17
C ALA A 38 6.85 9.57 0.15
N ILE A 39 8.04 9.33 -0.40
CA ILE A 39 9.08 10.36 -0.54
C ILE A 39 8.59 11.47 -1.49
N GLY A 40 8.09 11.10 -2.67
CA GLY A 40 7.62 12.03 -3.69
C GLY A 40 6.49 12.93 -3.19
N ALA A 41 5.56 12.40 -2.41
CA ALA A 41 4.47 13.15 -1.82
C ALA A 41 4.96 14.15 -0.76
N ILE A 42 5.90 13.78 0.12
CA ILE A 42 6.50 14.72 1.09
C ILE A 42 7.27 15.82 0.37
N VAL A 43 8.05 15.48 -0.65
CA VAL A 43 8.76 16.46 -1.48
C VAL A 43 7.78 17.39 -2.19
N LEU A 44 6.73 16.85 -2.81
CA LEU A 44 5.69 17.64 -3.48
C LEU A 44 5.00 18.60 -2.52
N LEU A 45 4.63 18.14 -1.32
CA LEU A 45 4.02 18.98 -0.29
C LEU A 45 4.96 20.09 0.16
N SER A 46 6.24 19.79 0.33
CA SER A 46 7.26 20.76 0.74
C SER A 46 7.50 21.82 -0.34
N LEU A 47 7.54 21.40 -1.61
CA LEU A 47 7.68 22.30 -2.76
C LEU A 47 6.42 23.14 -3.02
N ALA A 48 5.24 22.56 -2.80
CA ALA A 48 3.98 23.30 -2.84
C ALA A 48 3.93 24.35 -1.73
N ALA A 49 4.27 23.99 -0.48
CA ALA A 49 4.28 24.89 0.67
C ALA A 49 5.27 26.07 0.53
N SER A 50 6.41 25.84 -0.12
CA SER A 50 7.39 26.90 -0.44
C SER A 50 7.01 27.76 -1.65
N GLY A 51 5.88 27.46 -2.32
CA GLY A 51 5.42 28.21 -3.49
C GLY A 51 6.23 27.94 -4.77
N LEU A 52 7.14 26.97 -4.75
CA LEU A 52 7.98 26.58 -5.91
C LEU A 52 7.18 25.83 -6.98
N VAL A 53 6.06 25.19 -6.62
CA VAL A 53 5.20 24.44 -7.56
C VAL A 53 3.97 25.26 -7.91
N ARG A 54 3.93 25.77 -9.14
CA ARG A 54 2.80 26.47 -9.76
C ARG A 54 2.76 26.21 -11.27
N PRO A 55 1.58 26.13 -11.90
CA PRO A 55 0.22 26.15 -11.31
C PRO A 55 -0.17 24.82 -10.64
N LEU A 56 -1.03 24.88 -9.62
CA LEU A 56 -1.60 23.72 -8.93
C LEU A 56 -3.05 23.49 -9.39
N TRP A 57 -3.41 22.24 -9.66
CA TRP A 57 -4.69 21.89 -10.26
C TRP A 57 -5.53 21.02 -9.32
N ILE A 58 -6.84 21.27 -9.30
CA ILE A 58 -7.87 20.38 -8.75
C ILE A 58 -8.95 20.22 -9.82
N GLY A 59 -9.10 18.99 -10.33
CA GLY A 59 -9.96 18.75 -11.50
C GLY A 59 -9.50 19.57 -12.69
N ASN A 60 -10.36 20.48 -13.17
CA ASN A 60 -10.07 21.35 -14.33
C ASN A 60 -9.83 22.82 -13.94
N GLN A 61 -9.55 23.10 -12.65
CA GLN A 61 -9.35 24.46 -12.15
C GLN A 61 -7.96 24.63 -11.55
N VAL A 62 -7.33 25.77 -11.89
CA VAL A 62 -6.11 26.23 -11.22
C VAL A 62 -6.52 26.82 -9.88
N VAL A 63 -5.92 26.32 -8.81
CA VAL A 63 -6.21 26.74 -7.43
C VAL A 63 -5.00 27.38 -6.79
N GLU A 64 -5.26 28.28 -5.84
CA GLU A 64 -4.21 28.88 -5.04
C GLU A 64 -3.53 27.81 -4.16
N THR A 65 -2.22 27.94 -3.94
CA THR A 65 -1.42 27.04 -3.10
C THR A 65 -2.06 26.75 -1.74
N LYS A 66 -2.64 27.77 -1.08
CA LYS A 66 -3.27 27.60 0.23
C LYS A 66 -4.52 26.72 0.16
N VAL A 67 -5.35 26.90 -0.87
CA VAL A 67 -6.55 26.08 -1.10
C VAL A 67 -6.15 24.65 -1.46
N TRP A 68 -5.16 24.51 -2.33
CA TRP A 68 -4.63 23.19 -2.70
C TRP A 68 -4.07 22.44 -1.49
N LEU A 69 -3.26 23.08 -0.65
CA LEU A 69 -2.73 22.46 0.57
C LEU A 69 -3.82 22.11 1.58
N ARG A 70 -4.90 22.89 1.67
CA ARG A 70 -6.04 22.57 2.54
C ARG A 70 -6.77 21.30 2.09
N ILE A 71 -6.94 21.12 0.79
CA ILE A 71 -7.74 20.03 0.20
C ILE A 71 -6.87 18.80 -0.09
N ALA A 72 -5.78 18.94 -0.83
CA ALA A 72 -4.91 17.83 -1.21
C ALA A 72 -3.92 17.46 -0.11
N GLY A 73 -3.45 18.43 0.68
CA GLY A 73 -2.41 18.24 1.69
C GLY A 73 -2.69 17.12 2.70
N PRO A 74 -3.85 17.11 3.39
CA PRO A 74 -4.20 16.06 4.34
C PRO A 74 -4.23 14.67 3.70
N LEU A 75 -4.76 14.54 2.49
CA LEU A 75 -4.81 13.26 1.77
C LEU A 75 -3.41 12.77 1.40
N PHE A 76 -2.56 13.65 0.85
CA PHE A 76 -1.19 13.30 0.50
C PHE A 76 -0.39 12.91 1.75
N LEU A 77 -0.52 13.63 2.86
CA LEU A 77 0.13 13.27 4.12
C LEU A 77 -0.34 11.91 4.64
N LEU A 78 -1.65 11.70 4.72
CA LEU A 78 -2.23 10.42 5.17
C LEU A 78 -1.75 9.26 4.28
N THR A 79 -1.82 9.44 2.97
CA THR A 79 -1.39 8.42 2.01
C THR A 79 0.11 8.17 2.10
N SER A 80 0.93 9.21 2.31
CA SER A 80 2.38 9.07 2.50
C SER A 80 2.73 8.25 3.73
N VAL A 81 2.06 8.52 4.86
CA VAL A 81 2.27 7.78 6.11
C VAL A 81 1.86 6.32 5.93
N LEU A 82 0.72 6.05 5.31
CA LEU A 82 0.27 4.69 5.03
C LEU A 82 1.21 3.96 4.07
N MET A 83 1.65 4.61 2.99
CA MET A 83 2.61 4.05 2.03
C MET A 83 3.97 3.77 2.67
N ALA A 84 4.49 4.67 3.52
CA ALA A 84 5.70 4.42 4.28
C ALA A 84 5.54 3.23 5.23
N GLY A 85 4.38 3.12 5.89
CA GLY A 85 4.02 1.98 6.73
C GLY A 85 3.93 0.66 5.94
N ILE A 86 3.35 0.68 4.74
CA ILE A 86 3.27 -0.48 3.83
C ILE A 86 4.67 -0.91 3.42
N ALA A 87 5.50 0.04 2.97
CA ALA A 87 6.88 -0.23 2.57
C ALA A 87 7.69 -0.82 3.73
N TYR A 88 7.58 -0.24 4.92
CA TYR A 88 8.22 -0.74 6.13
C TYR A 88 7.71 -2.14 6.50
N GLY A 89 6.40 -2.34 6.47
CA GLY A 89 5.76 -3.61 6.80
C GLY A 89 6.15 -4.73 5.84
N PHE A 90 6.25 -4.45 4.53
CA PHE A 90 6.79 -5.42 3.57
C PHE A 90 8.28 -5.67 3.81
N ARG A 91 9.11 -4.62 3.95
CA ARG A 91 10.54 -4.76 4.19
C ARG A 91 10.85 -5.60 5.44
N THR A 92 10.09 -5.41 6.50
CA THR A 92 10.22 -6.14 7.78
C THR A 92 9.41 -7.43 7.84
N ARG A 93 8.80 -7.83 6.72
CA ARG A 93 7.98 -9.03 6.54
C ARG A 93 6.90 -9.18 7.62
N LYS A 94 6.22 -8.09 7.96
CA LYS A 94 5.17 -8.08 8.97
C LYS A 94 3.80 -8.32 8.33
N ALA A 95 3.04 -9.28 8.88
CA ALA A 95 1.73 -9.64 8.35
C ALA A 95 0.67 -8.53 8.47
N TRP A 96 0.86 -7.55 9.36
CA TRP A 96 -0.08 -6.44 9.50
C TRP A 96 -0.08 -5.46 8.30
N SER A 97 0.96 -5.51 7.45
CA SER A 97 1.11 -4.67 6.25
C SER A 97 -0.06 -4.79 5.27
N ARG A 98 -0.67 -5.97 5.15
CA ARG A 98 -1.87 -6.18 4.30
C ARG A 98 -3.06 -5.33 4.73
N HIS A 99 -3.22 -5.10 6.03
CA HIS A 99 -4.32 -4.29 6.56
C HIS A 99 -4.12 -2.80 6.26
N LEU A 100 -2.86 -2.32 6.22
CA LEU A 100 -2.58 -0.94 5.82
C LEU A 100 -3.00 -0.65 4.38
N VAL A 101 -2.79 -1.60 3.46
CA VAL A 101 -3.22 -1.44 2.06
C VAL A 101 -4.74 -1.26 1.98
N MET A 102 -5.48 -2.05 2.77
CA MET A 102 -6.93 -1.95 2.83
C MET A 102 -7.40 -0.62 3.45
N ILE A 103 -6.77 -0.21 4.55
CA ILE A 103 -7.06 1.07 5.21
C ILE A 103 -6.80 2.23 4.27
N MET A 104 -5.72 2.18 3.48
CA MET A 104 -5.38 3.22 2.51
C MET A 104 -6.46 3.38 1.45
N TRP A 105 -6.92 2.29 0.83
CA TRP A 105 -7.98 2.38 -0.17
C TRP A 105 -9.29 2.89 0.44
N ALA A 106 -9.67 2.40 1.62
CA ALA A 106 -10.85 2.89 2.33
C ALA A 106 -10.75 4.38 2.68
N ALA A 107 -9.57 4.83 3.15
CA ALA A 107 -9.32 6.23 3.49
C ALA A 107 -9.42 7.14 2.26
N ILE A 108 -8.88 6.74 1.10
CA ILE A 108 -8.97 7.50 -0.14
C ILE A 108 -10.43 7.66 -0.58
N GLY A 109 -11.21 6.57 -0.56
CA GLY A 109 -12.62 6.60 -0.93
C GLY A 109 -13.46 7.46 0.01
N LEU A 110 -13.28 7.28 1.32
CA LEU A 110 -13.98 8.07 2.34
C LEU A 110 -13.62 9.56 2.26
N TYR A 111 -12.34 9.88 2.05
CA TYR A 111 -11.90 11.27 1.91
C TYR A 111 -12.47 11.93 0.67
N GLY A 112 -12.47 11.23 -0.47
CA GLY A 112 -13.12 11.69 -1.70
C GLY A 112 -14.61 11.96 -1.53
N LEU A 113 -15.32 11.09 -0.79
CA LEU A 113 -16.73 11.28 -0.46
C LEU A 113 -16.97 12.49 0.44
N ILE A 114 -16.15 12.69 1.48
CA ILE A 114 -16.27 13.84 2.39
C ILE A 114 -16.07 15.15 1.62
N LEU A 115 -15.02 15.26 0.80
CA LEU A 115 -14.76 16.45 -0.01
C LEU A 115 -15.83 16.68 -1.08
N GLY A 116 -16.33 15.62 -1.70
CA GLY A 116 -17.43 15.70 -2.66
C GLY A 116 -18.74 16.17 -2.03
N ALA A 117 -19.04 15.71 -0.80
CA ALA A 117 -20.22 16.13 -0.05
C ALA A 117 -20.09 17.57 0.49
N ALA A 118 -18.88 18.00 0.84
CA ALA A 118 -18.58 19.37 1.24
C ALA A 118 -18.62 20.39 0.08
N GLY A 119 -18.61 19.91 -1.17
CA GLY A 119 -18.58 20.76 -2.36
C GLY A 119 -17.20 21.38 -2.67
N ASP A 120 -16.15 20.98 -1.93
CA ASP A 120 -14.77 21.43 -2.15
C ASP A 120 -14.16 20.87 -3.45
N VAL A 121 -14.75 19.80 -4.00
CA VAL A 121 -14.24 19.07 -5.17
C VAL A 121 -15.39 18.72 -6.12
N PRO A 122 -15.19 18.77 -7.46
CA PRO A 122 -16.21 18.35 -8.41
C PRO A 122 -16.72 16.93 -8.14
N ARG A 123 -18.03 16.75 -8.21
CA ARG A 123 -18.70 15.46 -7.94
C ARG A 123 -18.14 14.31 -8.79
N GLU A 124 -17.72 14.60 -10.01
CA GLU A 124 -17.06 13.64 -10.91
C GLU A 124 -15.74 13.12 -10.33
N LEU A 125 -14.92 13.99 -9.74
CA LEU A 125 -13.65 13.59 -9.15
C LEU A 125 -13.87 12.79 -7.87
N ALA A 126 -14.86 13.18 -7.05
CA ALA A 126 -15.26 12.41 -5.87
C ALA A 126 -15.77 11.00 -6.24
N TRP A 127 -16.59 10.89 -7.30
CA TRP A 127 -17.10 9.62 -7.78
C TRP A 127 -16.01 8.72 -8.36
N ARG A 128 -15.07 9.31 -9.11
CA ARG A 128 -13.88 8.60 -9.60
C ARG A 128 -13.04 8.06 -8.45
N ALA A 129 -12.75 8.88 -7.43
CA ALA A 129 -12.01 8.44 -6.25
C ALA A 129 -12.71 7.29 -5.51
N LEU A 130 -14.04 7.31 -5.44
CA LEU A 130 -14.82 6.21 -4.87
C LEU A 130 -14.71 4.94 -5.71
N ILE A 131 -14.92 5.01 -7.03
CA ILE A 131 -14.83 3.86 -7.92
C ILE A 131 -13.41 3.26 -7.87
N GLU A 132 -12.38 4.09 -7.97
CA GLU A 132 -10.98 3.65 -7.89
C GLU A 132 -10.70 2.98 -6.54
N SER A 133 -11.17 3.58 -5.43
CA SER A 133 -11.05 3.00 -4.10
C SER A 133 -11.71 1.62 -3.99
N VAL A 134 -12.92 1.46 -4.51
CA VAL A 134 -13.64 0.18 -4.47
C VAL A 134 -13.00 -0.85 -5.37
N VAL A 135 -12.64 -0.49 -6.61
CA VAL A 135 -12.03 -1.41 -7.59
C VAL A 135 -10.67 -1.86 -7.10
N PHE A 136 -9.75 -0.93 -6.80
CA PHE A 136 -8.42 -1.28 -6.35
C PHE A 136 -8.41 -1.89 -4.95
N GLY A 137 -9.31 -1.44 -4.07
CA GLY A 137 -9.52 -2.07 -2.76
C GLY A 137 -9.97 -3.52 -2.89
N SER A 138 -10.88 -3.82 -3.82
CA SER A 138 -11.35 -5.19 -4.07
C SER A 138 -10.25 -6.08 -4.67
N VAL A 139 -9.50 -5.55 -5.64
CA VAL A 139 -8.34 -6.26 -6.22
C VAL A 139 -7.27 -6.52 -5.16
N ALA A 140 -7.00 -5.55 -4.29
CA ALA A 140 -6.08 -5.72 -3.17
C ALA A 140 -6.60 -6.79 -2.19
N ALA A 141 -7.89 -6.76 -1.85
CA ALA A 141 -8.49 -7.76 -0.97
C ALA A 141 -8.35 -9.17 -1.57
N TRP A 142 -8.65 -9.33 -2.85
CA TRP A 142 -8.47 -10.60 -3.56
C TRP A 142 -6.99 -11.04 -3.54
N TYR A 143 -6.06 -10.15 -3.84
CA TYR A 143 -4.64 -10.48 -3.87
C TYR A 143 -4.09 -10.89 -2.49
N PHE A 144 -4.47 -10.18 -1.41
CA PHE A 144 -3.93 -10.42 -0.07
C PHE A 144 -4.63 -11.54 0.70
N TYR A 145 -5.91 -11.84 0.40
CA TYR A 145 -6.71 -12.79 1.17
C TYR A 145 -7.15 -14.02 0.38
N VAL A 146 -7.15 -13.98 -0.95
CA VAL A 146 -7.63 -15.09 -1.78
C VAL A 146 -6.49 -15.77 -2.54
N LYS A 147 -5.50 -15.01 -3.02
CA LYS A 147 -4.40 -15.58 -3.80
C LYS A 147 -3.50 -16.49 -2.93
N THR A 148 -3.54 -17.79 -3.22
CA THR A 148 -2.89 -18.86 -2.43
C THR A 148 -1.43 -18.57 -2.09
N ASN A 149 -0.60 -18.23 -3.09
CA ASN A 149 0.83 -17.95 -2.89
C ASN A 149 1.10 -16.81 -1.88
N VAL A 150 0.18 -15.84 -1.79
CA VAL A 150 0.31 -14.68 -0.88
C VAL A 150 -0.20 -15.02 0.50
N VAL A 151 -1.31 -15.76 0.58
CA VAL A 151 -1.88 -16.25 1.84
C VAL A 151 -0.90 -17.19 2.54
N GLU A 152 -0.27 -18.09 1.79
CA GLU A 152 0.77 -19.00 2.29
C GLU A 152 2.00 -18.24 2.78
N TYR A 153 2.47 -17.25 2.02
CA TYR A 153 3.56 -16.36 2.45
C TYR A 153 3.25 -15.70 3.82
N PHE A 154 2.06 -15.11 3.99
CA PHE A 154 1.68 -14.48 5.26
C PHE A 154 1.44 -15.49 6.39
N ARG A 155 0.95 -16.68 6.08
CA ARG A 155 0.77 -17.77 7.06
C ARG A 155 2.13 -18.27 7.55
N ALA A 156 3.08 -18.52 6.65
CA ALA A 156 4.44 -18.92 6.97
C ALA A 156 5.17 -17.86 7.82
N LEU A 157 4.96 -16.57 7.51
CA LEU A 157 5.50 -15.47 8.31
C LEU A 157 5.00 -15.44 9.75
N ASN A 158 3.71 -15.75 9.96
CA ASN A 158 3.14 -15.81 11.31
C ASN A 158 3.66 -17.03 12.07
N ALA A 159 3.72 -18.20 11.44
CA ALA A 159 4.23 -19.43 12.05
C ALA A 159 5.70 -19.28 12.51
N ARG A 160 6.55 -18.64 11.70
CA ARG A 160 7.95 -18.36 12.08
C ARG A 160 8.08 -17.41 13.28
N LYS A 161 7.14 -16.48 13.44
CA LYS A 161 7.14 -15.54 14.58
C LYS A 161 6.77 -16.26 15.87
N GLU A 162 5.90 -17.25 15.81
CA GLU A 162 5.48 -18.05 16.95
C GLU A 162 6.56 -19.03 17.40
N SER A 163 7.34 -19.60 16.47
CA SER A 163 8.43 -20.54 16.78
C SER A 163 9.73 -19.89 17.30
N SER A 164 9.81 -18.55 17.33
CA SER A 164 10.97 -17.81 17.82
C SER A 164 10.84 -17.33 19.28
N PHE A 165 9.77 -17.75 19.96
CA PHE A 165 9.52 -17.54 21.39
C PHE A 165 9.61 -18.88 22.13
#